data_AF-A0ABD6EIH4-F1
#
_entry.id   AF-A0ABD6EIH4-F1
#
_cell.length_a   1.000
_cell.length_b   1.000
_cell.length_c   1.000
_cell.angle_alpha   90.00
_cell.angle_beta   90.00
_cell.angle_gamma   90.00
#
_symmetry.space_group_name_H-M   'P 1'
#
loop_
_entity.id
_entity.type
_entity.pdbx_description
1 polymer ?
#
loop_
_entity_poly.entity_id
_entity_poly.type
_entity_poly.pdbx_seq_one_letter_code
_entity_poly.pdbx_strand_id
1 'polypeptide(L)'
;MIVTFHFYLILSVVVSINGQDYNWLSLALSSSAHHSSKLNEASDYRQHQYHFVCEKLPGLNPLQISLCEQHPSTIPSISRGAYDSLIECQLQFKFDRWNCSEQFKTHDSVSGFRDLLGRTLRAGNKESAFLSALTSAGVVHAVTKGCSSGNLSECGCDNSPNLQKYIEDRSLRGGHKKFSWGGCSDNTKYAIFFAKEFLDSYEKQQFEKNHDVRHLVAIHNNFVGREVIVQNMRKHCRCHGVSGSCEFRTCWLQIPKFSEVAHLLKQRYKHSAVQVAFLFEMARQCLHTEYYFKYFMQIFSTF
;
A
#
# COMPACT_ATOMS: atom_id res chain seq x y z
N MET A 1 20.80 33.63 40.38
CA MET A 1 20.76 32.22 39.91
C MET A 1 19.36 31.68 39.61
N ILE A 2 18.27 32.44 39.79
CA ILE A 2 16.89 31.95 39.55
C ILE A 2 16.38 32.32 38.15
N VAL A 3 16.94 33.35 37.50
CA VAL A 3 16.47 33.84 36.19
C VAL A 3 16.94 32.96 35.02
N THR A 4 18.04 32.23 35.17
CA THR A 4 18.56 31.32 34.13
C THR A 4 17.75 30.03 34.02
N PHE A 5 17.12 29.56 35.10
CA PHE A 5 16.36 28.30 35.10
C PHE A 5 15.02 28.40 34.35
N HIS A 6 14.35 29.56 34.40
CA HIS A 6 13.13 29.79 33.62
C HIS A 6 13.38 29.89 32.12
N PHE A 7 14.56 30.35 31.69
CA PHE A 7 14.92 30.40 30.27
C PHE A 7 15.14 28.99 29.68
N TYR A 8 15.74 28.06 30.44
CA TYR A 8 15.88 26.66 30.02
C TYR A 8 14.54 25.90 30.03
N LEU A 9 13.64 26.23 30.95
CA LEU A 9 12.30 25.64 30.97
C LEU A 9 11.45 26.13 29.79
N ILE A 10 11.58 27.40 29.40
CA ILE A 10 10.89 27.96 28.23
C ILE A 10 11.51 27.43 26.92
N LEU A 11 12.84 27.26 26.83
CA LEU A 11 13.46 26.64 25.64
C LEU A 11 13.12 25.15 25.48
N SER A 12 12.91 24.42 26.57
CA SER A 12 12.44 23.02 26.50
C SER A 12 10.94 22.89 26.20
N VAL A 13 10.14 23.92 26.50
CA VAL A 13 8.70 23.97 26.14
C VAL A 13 8.47 24.43 24.69
N VAL A 14 9.46 25.04 24.03
CA VAL A 14 9.32 25.55 22.65
C VAL A 14 9.66 24.51 21.56
N VAL A 15 10.06 23.28 21.89
CA VAL A 15 10.46 22.24 20.89
C VAL A 15 9.36 21.21 20.57
N SER A 16 8.07 21.47 20.79
CA SER A 16 7.03 20.47 20.43
C SER A 16 5.73 21.00 19.82
N ILE A 17 5.70 22.23 19.32
CA ILE A 17 4.45 22.83 18.79
C ILE A 17 4.36 22.79 17.25
N ASN A 18 4.82 21.71 16.60
CA ASN A 18 4.48 21.44 15.20
C ASN A 18 4.63 19.94 14.88
N GLY A 19 3.87 19.10 15.60
CA GLY A 19 3.61 17.74 15.12
C GLY A 19 2.65 17.83 13.93
N GLN A 20 3.15 17.94 12.71
CA GLN A 20 2.31 17.67 11.54
C GLN A 20 2.02 16.16 11.55
N ASP A 21 0.77 15.81 11.84
CA ASP A 21 0.30 14.44 11.69
C ASP A 21 0.24 14.09 10.19
N TYR A 22 1.16 13.25 9.73
CA TYR A 22 1.13 12.73 8.35
C TYR A 22 0.13 11.57 8.26
N ASN A 23 -0.76 11.63 7.27
CA ASN A 23 -1.63 10.53 6.90
C ASN A 23 -1.91 10.56 5.40
N TRP A 24 -1.16 9.77 4.65
CA TRP A 24 -1.27 9.71 3.20
C TRP A 24 -2.63 9.17 2.72
N LEU A 25 -3.42 8.51 3.57
CA LEU A 25 -4.77 8.04 3.18
C LEU A 25 -5.68 9.19 2.76
N SER A 26 -5.39 10.43 3.16
CA SER A 26 -6.09 11.63 2.68
C SER A 26 -6.09 11.76 1.15
N LEU A 27 -5.11 11.16 0.45
CA LEU A 27 -5.09 11.08 -1.02
C LEU A 27 -6.32 10.39 -1.62
N ALA A 28 -7.01 9.54 -0.85
CA ALA A 28 -8.28 8.94 -1.28
C ALA A 28 -9.34 9.99 -1.63
N LEU A 29 -9.30 11.17 -1.00
CA LEU A 29 -10.23 12.27 -1.29
C LEU A 29 -9.90 13.00 -2.60
N SER A 30 -8.66 12.89 -3.07
CA SER A 30 -8.20 13.44 -4.34
C SER A 30 -8.46 12.52 -5.53
N SER A 31 -9.06 11.33 -5.30
CA SER A 31 -9.39 10.36 -6.34
C SER A 31 -10.67 10.72 -7.13
N SER A 32 -10.79 11.97 -7.58
CA SER A 32 -11.80 12.29 -8.59
C SER A 32 -11.46 11.57 -9.90
N ALA A 33 -12.46 10.90 -10.48
CA ALA A 33 -12.38 10.00 -11.63
C ALA A 33 -11.88 10.61 -12.97
N HIS A 34 -11.19 11.75 -12.95
CA HIS A 34 -10.65 12.43 -14.12
C HIS A 34 -9.34 13.16 -13.77
N HIS A 35 -8.22 12.45 -13.78
CA HIS A 35 -6.92 13.09 -14.03
C HIS A 35 -6.30 12.48 -15.29
N SER A 36 -6.65 13.06 -16.44
CA SER A 36 -5.97 12.83 -17.70
C SER A 36 -4.94 13.94 -17.90
N SER A 37 -3.73 13.77 -17.38
CA SER A 37 -2.62 14.66 -17.74
C SER A 37 -2.00 14.21 -19.07
N LYS A 38 -2.68 14.51 -20.19
CA LYS A 38 -1.95 14.71 -21.45
C LYS A 38 -1.30 16.08 -21.36
N LEU A 39 -0.03 16.12 -20.93
CA LEU A 39 0.79 17.33 -20.94
C LEU A 39 1.91 17.16 -21.97
N ASN A 40 1.70 17.75 -23.15
CA ASN A 40 2.74 18.02 -24.13
C ASN A 40 3.35 19.38 -23.77
N GLU A 41 4.48 19.43 -23.07
CA GLU A 41 5.36 20.63 -23.03
C GLU A 41 6.67 20.37 -22.27
N ALA A 42 7.64 21.27 -22.48
CA ALA A 42 9.08 21.15 -22.19
C ALA A 42 9.44 20.71 -20.75
N SER A 43 10.54 19.97 -20.62
CA SER A 43 10.93 19.22 -19.41
C SER A 43 11.20 20.06 -18.16
N ASP A 44 11.75 21.26 -18.28
CA ASP A 44 12.22 22.08 -17.14
C ASP A 44 11.07 22.76 -16.36
N TYR A 45 10.01 23.18 -17.08
CA TYR A 45 8.77 23.66 -16.48
C TYR A 45 8.00 22.55 -15.76
N ARG A 46 8.17 21.30 -16.21
CA ARG A 46 7.45 20.13 -15.68
C ARG A 46 7.89 19.81 -14.24
N GLN A 47 9.19 19.90 -13.96
CA GLN A 47 9.74 19.55 -12.64
C GLN A 47 9.32 20.55 -11.55
N HIS A 48 9.34 21.85 -11.84
CA HIS A 48 8.85 22.89 -10.91
C HIS A 48 7.35 22.79 -10.66
N GLN A 49 6.56 22.40 -11.67
CA GLN A 49 5.12 22.20 -11.54
C GLN A 49 4.79 20.99 -10.64
N TYR A 50 5.56 19.90 -10.73
CA TYR A 50 5.33 18.73 -9.87
C TYR A 50 5.71 18.97 -8.41
N HIS A 51 6.82 19.67 -8.15
CA HIS A 51 7.22 20.06 -6.79
C HIS A 51 6.08 20.79 -6.05
N PHE A 52 5.52 21.84 -6.67
CA PHE A 52 4.41 22.59 -6.08
C PHE A 52 3.12 21.77 -5.90
N VAL A 53 2.85 20.82 -6.80
CA VAL A 53 1.68 19.93 -6.68
C VAL A 53 1.88 18.96 -5.52
N CYS A 54 3.06 18.35 -5.41
CA CYS A 54 3.39 17.35 -4.40
C CYS A 54 3.41 17.92 -2.98
N GLU A 55 3.94 19.12 -2.77
CA GLU A 55 3.91 19.80 -1.46
C GLU A 55 2.49 20.13 -0.99
N LYS A 56 1.56 20.35 -1.93
CA LYS A 56 0.17 20.68 -1.63
C LYS A 56 -0.72 19.48 -1.36
N LEU A 57 -0.25 18.27 -1.67
CA LEU A 57 -1.02 17.07 -1.44
C LEU A 57 -1.14 16.81 0.07
N PRO A 58 -2.37 16.64 0.59
CA PRO A 58 -2.60 16.55 2.03
C PRO A 58 -2.03 15.24 2.60
N GLY A 59 -1.36 15.33 3.74
CA GLY A 59 -1.02 14.18 4.57
C GLY A 59 0.22 13.39 4.14
N LEU A 60 0.92 13.78 3.08
CA LEU A 60 2.19 13.17 2.72
C LEU A 60 3.28 13.54 3.72
N ASN A 61 4.11 12.58 4.09
CA ASN A 61 5.35 12.85 4.82
C ASN A 61 6.47 13.31 3.86
N PRO A 62 7.59 13.88 4.37
CA PRO A 62 8.65 14.42 3.52
C PRO A 62 9.26 13.42 2.52
N LEU A 63 9.37 12.14 2.88
CA LEU A 63 9.87 11.11 1.96
C LEU A 63 8.86 10.81 0.84
N GLN A 64 7.58 10.81 1.15
CA GLN A 64 6.52 10.63 0.17
C GLN A 64 6.39 11.83 -0.78
N ILE A 65 6.62 13.06 -0.29
CA ILE A 65 6.70 14.26 -1.13
C ILE A 65 7.86 14.12 -2.12
N SER A 66 9.05 13.72 -1.65
CA SER A 66 10.19 13.50 -2.53
C SER A 66 9.92 12.38 -3.57
N LEU A 67 9.23 11.31 -3.18
CA LEU A 67 8.86 10.25 -4.12
C LEU A 67 7.80 10.72 -5.12
N CYS A 68 6.87 11.57 -4.72
CA CYS A 68 5.88 12.20 -5.59
C CYS A 68 6.56 13.05 -6.67
N GLU A 69 7.59 13.81 -6.32
CA GLU A 69 8.34 14.64 -7.27
C GLU A 69 9.10 13.81 -8.30
N GLN A 70 9.63 12.66 -7.88
CA GLN A 70 10.34 11.72 -8.74
C GLN A 70 9.39 10.93 -9.65
N HIS A 71 8.20 10.59 -9.14
CA HIS A 71 7.24 9.70 -9.79
C HIS A 71 5.80 10.29 -9.79
N PRO A 72 5.60 11.48 -10.35
CA PRO A 72 4.32 12.20 -10.24
C PRO A 72 3.18 11.47 -10.96
N SER A 73 3.49 10.72 -12.01
CA SER A 73 2.53 9.92 -12.77
C SER A 73 1.90 8.78 -11.94
N THR A 74 2.59 8.34 -10.89
CA THR A 74 2.17 7.21 -10.05
C THR A 74 1.20 7.63 -8.94
N ILE A 75 1.21 8.90 -8.53
CA ILE A 75 0.35 9.42 -7.45
C ILE A 75 -1.15 9.21 -7.68
N PRO A 76 -1.73 9.46 -8.87
CA PRO A 76 -3.14 9.13 -9.12
C PRO A 76 -3.48 7.66 -8.88
N SER A 77 -2.55 6.73 -9.16
CA SER A 77 -2.72 5.30 -8.86
C SER A 77 -2.68 5.02 -7.36
N ILE A 78 -1.82 5.70 -6.60
CA ILE A 78 -1.80 5.62 -5.13
C ILE A 78 -3.12 6.13 -4.55
N SER A 79 -3.59 7.30 -4.99
CA SER A 79 -4.87 7.88 -4.58
C SER A 79 -6.04 6.93 -4.87
N ARG A 80 -6.02 6.28 -6.03
CA ARG A 80 -7.02 5.25 -6.38
C ARG A 80 -6.92 4.03 -5.46
N GLY A 81 -5.73 3.54 -5.19
CA GLY A 81 -5.50 2.41 -4.28
C GLY A 81 -5.97 2.71 -2.86
N ALA A 82 -5.72 3.92 -2.36
CA ALA A 82 -6.22 4.40 -1.08
C ALA A 82 -7.75 4.39 -1.05
N TYR A 83 -8.39 4.98 -2.07
CA TYR A 83 -9.84 5.04 -2.19
C TYR A 83 -10.47 3.64 -2.23
N ASP A 84 -10.01 2.76 -3.11
CA ASP A 84 -10.52 1.39 -3.23
C ASP A 84 -10.37 0.63 -1.90
N SER A 85 -9.27 0.86 -1.16
CA SER A 85 -9.06 0.28 0.16
C SER A 85 -10.08 0.74 1.19
N LEU A 86 -10.46 2.02 1.19
CA LEU A 86 -11.48 2.52 2.12
C LEU A 86 -12.86 1.93 1.81
N ILE A 87 -13.21 1.82 0.52
CA ILE A 87 -14.46 1.18 0.08
C ILE A 87 -14.50 -0.29 0.50
N GLU A 88 -13.46 -1.05 0.18
CA GLU A 88 -13.40 -2.47 0.57
C GLU A 88 -13.39 -2.64 2.09
N CYS A 89 -12.71 -1.77 2.84
CA CYS A 89 -12.71 -1.81 4.30
C CYS A 89 -14.13 -1.72 4.87
N GLN A 90 -14.93 -0.78 4.36
CA GLN A 90 -16.34 -0.63 4.76
C GLN A 90 -17.19 -1.83 4.36
N LEU A 91 -16.96 -2.41 3.18
CA LEU A 91 -17.66 -3.60 2.74
C LEU A 91 -17.33 -4.82 3.62
N GLN A 92 -16.05 -5.05 3.93
CA GLN A 92 -15.60 -6.17 4.75
C GLN A 92 -16.06 -6.08 6.21
N PHE A 93 -16.30 -4.88 6.73
CA PHE A 93 -16.69 -4.62 8.12
C PHE A 93 -18.12 -4.08 8.27
N LYS A 94 -18.95 -4.15 7.22
CA LYS A 94 -20.32 -3.60 7.20
C LYS A 94 -21.20 -4.02 8.38
N PHE A 95 -21.00 -5.24 8.89
CA PHE A 95 -21.80 -5.81 9.98
C PHE A 95 -21.04 -5.93 11.31
N ASP A 96 -19.82 -5.38 11.38
CA ASP A 96 -19.00 -5.40 12.59
C ASP A 96 -19.22 -4.10 13.41
N ARG A 97 -18.91 -4.14 14.71
CA ARG A 97 -19.03 -2.97 15.59
C ARG A 97 -18.18 -1.79 15.12
N TRP A 98 -16.96 -2.09 14.67
CA TRP A 98 -16.13 -1.15 13.92
C TRP A 98 -16.37 -1.42 12.45
N ASN A 99 -16.91 -0.43 11.74
CA ASN A 99 -17.37 -0.58 10.35
C ASN A 99 -16.57 0.28 9.36
N CYS A 100 -15.36 0.70 9.75
CA CYS A 100 -14.49 1.54 8.92
C CYS A 100 -15.11 2.90 8.48
N SER A 101 -16.09 3.42 9.23
CA SER A 101 -16.77 4.69 8.93
C SER A 101 -16.19 5.91 9.64
N GLU A 102 -15.06 5.80 10.34
CA GLU A 102 -14.46 6.95 11.06
C GLU A 102 -14.03 8.10 10.12
N GLN A 103 -14.05 7.86 8.80
CA GLN A 103 -13.76 8.82 7.73
C GLN A 103 -14.59 10.12 7.76
N PHE A 104 -15.70 10.17 8.53
CA PHE A 104 -16.63 11.29 8.58
C PHE A 104 -16.66 12.07 9.89
N LYS A 105 -15.84 11.72 10.89
CA LYS A 105 -15.95 12.27 12.26
C LYS A 105 -14.85 13.28 12.66
N THR A 106 -13.94 13.64 11.76
CA THR A 106 -12.80 14.51 12.11
C THR A 106 -13.10 15.97 11.76
N HIS A 107 -12.86 16.85 12.75
CA HIS A 107 -12.93 18.30 12.64
C HIS A 107 -12.13 18.80 11.43
N ASP A 108 -12.70 19.75 10.69
CA ASP A 108 -11.98 20.51 9.68
C ASP A 108 -10.75 21.15 10.33
N SER A 109 -9.55 20.66 10.00
CA SER A 109 -8.35 21.42 10.31
C SER A 109 -8.37 22.68 9.45
N VAL A 110 -7.81 23.78 9.97
CA VAL A 110 -7.70 25.07 9.24
C VAL A 110 -7.00 24.93 7.88
N SER A 111 -6.27 23.82 7.67
CA SER A 111 -5.56 23.47 6.44
C SER A 111 -6.34 22.60 5.44
N GLY A 112 -7.58 22.18 5.73
CA GLY A 112 -8.34 21.26 4.88
C GLY A 112 -7.81 19.81 4.86
N PHE A 113 -6.86 19.49 5.75
CA PHE A 113 -6.33 18.14 5.92
C PHE A 113 -7.33 17.25 6.68
N ARG A 114 -7.60 16.06 6.14
CA ARG A 114 -8.50 15.08 6.76
C ARG A 114 -7.72 13.83 7.13
N ASP A 115 -7.51 13.63 8.43
CA ASP A 115 -6.84 12.46 8.99
C ASP A 115 -7.73 11.19 8.92
N LEU A 116 -7.87 10.65 7.71
CA LEU A 116 -8.76 9.51 7.43
C LEU A 116 -8.32 8.26 8.20
N LEU A 117 -9.21 7.76 9.07
CA LEU A 117 -8.96 6.60 9.92
C LEU A 117 -7.69 6.72 10.79
N GLY A 118 -7.16 7.93 11.02
CA GLY A 118 -5.88 8.12 11.72
C GLY A 118 -5.89 7.58 13.15
N ARG A 119 -7.01 7.73 13.87
CA ARG A 119 -7.20 7.10 15.19
C ARG A 119 -7.08 5.58 15.11
N THR A 120 -7.73 4.96 14.12
CA THR A 120 -7.61 3.52 13.90
C THR A 120 -6.16 3.14 13.58
N LEU A 121 -5.49 3.83 12.65
CA LEU A 121 -4.10 3.53 12.27
C LEU A 121 -3.14 3.58 13.48
N ARG A 122 -3.32 4.54 14.39
CA ARG A 122 -2.46 4.73 15.57
C ARG A 122 -2.81 3.83 16.76
N ALA A 123 -3.94 3.12 16.71
CA ALA A 123 -4.44 2.31 17.83
C ALA A 123 -3.64 1.04 18.11
N GLY A 124 -2.90 0.51 17.12
CA GLY A 124 -2.09 -0.70 17.28
C GLY A 124 -2.90 -1.99 17.50
N ASN A 125 -4.17 -2.01 17.10
CA ASN A 125 -5.10 -3.13 17.31
C ASN A 125 -5.31 -3.98 16.03
N LYS A 126 -6.26 -4.92 16.06
CA LYS A 126 -6.53 -5.79 14.90
C LYS A 126 -6.99 -4.99 13.69
N GLU A 127 -7.79 -3.96 13.91
CA GLU A 127 -8.38 -3.10 12.90
C GLU A 127 -7.29 -2.29 12.19
N SER A 128 -6.33 -1.75 12.96
CA SER A 128 -5.17 -1.03 12.41
C SER A 128 -4.30 -1.97 11.56
N ALA A 129 -4.05 -3.20 12.03
CA ALA A 129 -3.30 -4.19 11.27
C ALA A 129 -3.97 -4.54 9.94
N PHE A 130 -5.30 -4.71 9.93
CA PHE A 130 -6.06 -4.93 8.71
C PHE A 130 -5.99 -3.75 7.76
N LEU A 131 -6.13 -2.53 8.29
CA LEU A 131 -6.11 -1.32 7.47
C LEU A 131 -4.74 -1.10 6.82
N SER A 132 -3.63 -1.28 7.53
CA SER A 132 -2.28 -1.21 6.96
C SER A 132 -2.09 -2.24 5.83
N ALA A 133 -2.49 -3.50 6.08
CA ALA A 133 -2.39 -4.54 5.07
C ALA A 133 -3.27 -4.26 3.85
N LEU A 134 -4.52 -3.83 4.04
CA LEU A 134 -5.45 -3.56 2.95
C LEU A 134 -4.99 -2.37 2.10
N THR A 135 -4.56 -1.28 2.74
CA THR A 135 -4.11 -0.07 2.04
C THR A 135 -2.80 -0.29 1.29
N SER A 136 -1.88 -1.08 1.85
CA SER A 136 -0.68 -1.51 1.13
C SER A 136 -1.00 -2.39 -0.08
N ALA A 137 -1.94 -3.33 0.08
CA ALA A 137 -2.44 -4.13 -1.04
C ALA A 137 -3.13 -3.24 -2.09
N GLY A 138 -3.90 -2.23 -1.67
CA GLY A 138 -4.57 -1.27 -2.57
C GLY A 138 -3.58 -0.51 -3.44
N VAL A 139 -2.47 -0.02 -2.86
CA VAL A 139 -1.39 0.63 -3.62
C VAL A 139 -0.79 -0.33 -4.65
N VAL A 140 -0.40 -1.54 -4.25
CA VAL A 140 0.17 -2.53 -5.18
C VAL A 140 -0.83 -2.88 -6.28
N HIS A 141 -2.10 -3.09 -5.95
CA HIS A 141 -3.14 -3.43 -6.92
C HIS A 141 -3.33 -2.30 -7.94
N ALA A 142 -3.50 -1.06 -7.48
CA ALA A 142 -3.73 0.08 -8.35
C ALA A 142 -2.51 0.40 -9.24
N VAL A 143 -1.30 0.40 -8.68
CA VAL A 143 -0.06 0.63 -9.46
C VAL A 143 0.14 -0.49 -10.48
N THR A 144 -0.05 -1.76 -10.10
CA THR A 144 0.05 -2.89 -11.04
C THR A 144 -0.92 -2.74 -12.21
N LYS A 145 -2.18 -2.36 -11.92
CA LYS A 145 -3.17 -2.12 -12.98
C LYS A 145 -2.80 -0.93 -13.86
N GLY A 146 -2.31 0.17 -13.27
CA GLY A 146 -1.78 1.31 -13.98
C GLY A 146 -0.65 0.95 -14.95
N CYS A 147 0.28 0.09 -14.53
CA CYS A 147 1.35 -0.43 -15.40
C CYS A 147 0.78 -1.28 -16.54
N SER A 148 -0.09 -2.25 -16.23
CA SER A 148 -0.63 -3.18 -17.25
C SER A 148 -1.54 -2.50 -18.28
N SER A 149 -2.18 -1.39 -17.92
CA SER A 149 -3.05 -0.62 -18.82
C SER A 149 -2.30 0.46 -19.61
N GLY A 150 -1.01 0.65 -19.34
CA GLY A 150 -0.21 1.71 -19.96
C GLY A 150 -0.53 3.12 -19.45
N ASN A 151 -1.17 3.25 -18.28
CA ASN A 151 -1.45 4.56 -17.67
C ASN A 151 -0.23 5.15 -16.95
N LEU A 152 0.79 4.32 -16.66
CA LEU A 152 2.04 4.73 -16.03
C LEU A 152 3.17 4.61 -17.05
N SER A 153 3.96 5.67 -17.23
CA SER A 153 5.07 5.69 -18.18
C SER A 153 6.33 4.97 -17.68
N GLU A 154 6.45 4.81 -16.37
CA GLU A 154 7.64 4.30 -15.69
C GLU A 154 7.65 2.76 -15.61
N CYS A 155 6.55 2.11 -15.96
CA CYS A 155 6.39 0.66 -15.92
C CYS A 155 5.47 0.17 -17.04
N GLY A 156 5.48 -1.14 -17.25
CA GLY A 156 4.60 -1.82 -18.21
C GLY A 156 4.31 -3.25 -17.78
N CYS A 157 3.97 -4.09 -18.75
CA CYS A 157 3.78 -5.53 -18.53
C CYS A 157 5.08 -6.20 -18.06
N ASP A 158 4.97 -7.33 -17.36
CA ASP A 158 6.13 -8.13 -16.99
C ASP A 158 6.71 -8.86 -18.21
N ASN A 159 8.03 -8.70 -18.39
CA ASN A 159 8.79 -9.31 -19.47
C ASN A 159 9.25 -10.74 -19.15
N SER A 160 9.09 -11.21 -17.91
CA SER A 160 9.49 -12.56 -17.49
C SER A 160 8.43 -13.24 -16.62
N PRO A 161 7.21 -13.43 -17.14
CA PRO A 161 6.08 -13.98 -16.37
C PRO A 161 6.32 -15.42 -15.91
N ASN A 162 7.17 -16.17 -16.60
CA ASN A 162 7.59 -17.52 -16.21
C ASN A 162 8.35 -17.56 -14.87
N LEU A 163 8.88 -16.44 -14.39
CA LEU A 163 9.58 -16.34 -13.10
C LEU A 163 8.66 -15.90 -11.95
N GLN A 164 7.41 -15.53 -12.23
CA GLN A 164 6.46 -15.14 -11.20
C GLN A 164 5.77 -16.35 -10.58
N LYS A 165 5.42 -16.22 -9.30
CA LYS A 165 4.57 -17.18 -8.61
C LYS A 165 3.13 -16.97 -9.05
N TYR A 166 2.40 -18.05 -9.26
CA TYR A 166 0.97 -18.01 -9.55
C TYR A 166 0.31 -19.32 -9.09
N ILE A 167 -1.00 -19.27 -8.86
CA ILE A 167 -1.79 -20.45 -8.55
C ILE A 167 -1.96 -21.25 -9.83
N GLU A 168 -1.39 -22.46 -9.87
CA GLU A 168 -1.67 -23.42 -10.93
C GLU A 168 -3.04 -24.06 -10.73
N ASP A 169 -3.90 -23.92 -11.74
CA ASP A 169 -5.19 -24.60 -11.75
C ASP A 169 -5.00 -26.10 -11.96
N ARG A 170 -5.14 -26.85 -10.87
CA ARG A 170 -5.06 -28.32 -10.82
C ARG A 170 -6.23 -29.01 -11.53
N SER A 171 -7.28 -28.29 -11.94
CA SER A 171 -8.40 -28.87 -12.70
C SER A 171 -8.06 -29.10 -14.18
N LEU A 172 -7.01 -28.46 -14.71
CA LEU A 172 -6.47 -28.68 -16.05
C LEU A 172 -5.54 -29.92 -16.13
N ARG A 173 -5.82 -30.96 -15.33
CA ARG A 173 -5.15 -32.29 -15.34
C ARG A 173 -5.51 -33.14 -16.58
N GLY A 174 -5.59 -32.50 -17.74
CA GLY A 174 -5.83 -33.12 -19.04
C GLY A 174 -4.66 -32.81 -19.98
N GLY A 175 -3.50 -33.42 -19.69
CA GLY A 175 -2.27 -33.28 -20.46
C GLY A 175 -1.59 -31.92 -20.30
N HIS A 176 -0.25 -31.90 -20.29
CA HIS A 176 0.54 -30.68 -20.48
C HIS A 176 0.28 -30.10 -21.87
N LYS A 177 -0.90 -29.53 -22.13
CA LYS A 177 -1.16 -28.78 -23.36
C LYS A 177 -0.26 -27.55 -23.32
N LYS A 178 0.83 -27.61 -24.09
CA LYS A 178 1.79 -26.53 -24.30
C LYS A 178 1.01 -25.24 -24.54
N PHE A 179 1.30 -24.23 -23.75
CA PHE A 179 0.82 -22.87 -23.96
C PHE A 179 2.02 -21.98 -24.26
N SER A 180 1.79 -20.88 -24.95
CA SER A 180 2.77 -19.81 -25.10
C SER A 180 2.45 -18.67 -24.14
N TRP A 181 3.49 -18.04 -23.59
CA TRP A 181 3.33 -16.76 -22.92
C TRP A 181 3.04 -15.67 -23.96
N GLY A 182 2.09 -14.80 -23.67
CA GLY A 182 1.77 -13.65 -24.52
C GLY A 182 0.69 -12.79 -23.87
N GLY A 183 0.34 -11.66 -24.50
CA GLY A 183 -0.50 -10.65 -23.86
C GLY A 183 0.28 -9.84 -22.82
N CYS A 184 -0.42 -9.22 -21.88
CA CYS A 184 0.17 -8.40 -20.83
C CYS A 184 0.08 -9.12 -19.49
N SER A 185 1.22 -9.60 -18.98
CA SER A 185 1.27 -10.11 -17.61
C SER A 185 1.46 -8.96 -16.63
N ASP A 186 0.70 -8.96 -15.53
CA ASP A 186 0.76 -7.93 -14.51
C ASP A 186 2.15 -7.87 -13.83
N ASN A 187 2.77 -6.69 -13.79
CA ASN A 187 4.09 -6.46 -13.21
C ASN A 187 4.00 -6.11 -11.71
N THR A 188 3.80 -7.13 -10.88
CA THR A 188 3.72 -6.96 -9.42
C THR A 188 5.05 -6.58 -8.79
N LYS A 189 6.20 -6.94 -9.41
CA LYS A 189 7.53 -6.64 -8.88
C LYS A 189 7.77 -5.14 -8.77
N TYR A 190 7.48 -4.40 -9.84
CA TYR A 190 7.58 -2.93 -9.84
C TYR A 190 6.63 -2.31 -8.82
N ALA A 191 5.36 -2.75 -8.81
CA ALA A 191 4.37 -2.19 -7.89
C ALA A 191 4.73 -2.43 -6.41
N ILE A 192 5.30 -3.59 -6.07
CA ILE A 192 5.77 -3.91 -4.72
C ILE A 192 6.99 -3.06 -4.33
N PHE A 193 7.94 -2.90 -5.25
CA PHE A 193 9.09 -2.01 -5.04
C PHE A 193 8.60 -0.60 -4.71
N PHE A 194 7.73 -0.05 -5.56
CA PHE A 194 7.19 1.30 -5.35
C PHE A 194 6.41 1.42 -4.03
N ALA A 195 5.56 0.43 -3.71
CA ALA A 195 4.81 0.43 -2.46
C ALA A 195 5.71 0.33 -1.21
N LYS A 196 6.86 -0.36 -1.29
CA LYS A 196 7.86 -0.39 -0.21
C LYS A 196 8.46 1.01 -0.01
N GLU A 197 8.87 1.69 -1.07
CA GLU A 197 9.42 3.04 -0.98
C GLU A 197 8.41 4.05 -0.43
N PHE A 198 7.16 3.98 -0.88
CA PHE A 198 6.13 4.93 -0.47
C PHE A 198 5.61 4.70 0.96
N LEU A 199 5.49 3.45 1.41
CA LEU A 199 4.84 3.11 2.68
C LEU A 199 5.82 2.78 3.80
N ASP A 200 6.97 2.17 3.49
CA ASP A 200 7.83 1.59 4.53
C ASP A 200 9.06 2.47 4.83
N SER A 201 9.52 3.31 3.89
CA SER A 201 10.75 4.11 4.07
C SER A 201 10.65 5.09 5.24
N TYR A 202 9.51 5.78 5.38
CA TYR A 202 9.29 6.69 6.51
C TYR A 202 9.15 5.94 7.85
N GLU A 203 8.43 4.82 7.85
CA GLU A 203 8.28 3.95 9.03
C GLU A 203 9.64 3.45 9.53
N LYS A 204 10.52 3.00 8.63
CA LYS A 204 11.89 2.59 8.97
C LYS A 204 12.69 3.74 9.61
N GLN A 205 12.65 4.93 8.99
CA GLN A 205 13.33 6.10 9.52
C GLN A 205 12.83 6.49 10.91
N GLN A 206 11.51 6.43 11.14
CA GLN A 206 10.96 6.73 12.47
C GLN A 206 11.38 5.67 13.49
N PHE A 207 11.35 4.38 13.15
CA PHE A 207 11.85 3.32 14.02
C PHE A 207 13.32 3.52 14.42
N GLU A 208 14.18 3.90 13.49
CA GLU A 208 15.59 4.20 13.79
C GLU A 208 15.75 5.39 14.75
N LYS A 209 14.82 6.35 14.69
CA LYS A 209 14.85 7.57 15.50
C LYS A 209 14.30 7.37 16.91
N ASN A 210 13.16 6.67 17.05
CA ASN A 210 12.42 6.58 18.31
C ASN A 210 12.32 5.16 18.89
N HIS A 211 12.76 4.14 18.14
CA HIS A 211 12.64 2.71 18.50
C HIS A 211 11.22 2.25 18.84
N ASP A 212 10.21 2.94 18.31
CA ASP A 212 8.81 2.58 18.48
C ASP A 212 8.45 1.42 17.55
N VAL A 213 8.17 0.28 18.17
CA VAL A 213 7.83 -0.99 17.53
C VAL A 213 6.59 -0.94 16.66
N ARG A 214 5.72 0.06 16.86
CA ARG A 214 4.53 0.25 16.01
C ARG A 214 4.92 0.46 14.55
N HIS A 215 6.08 1.08 14.28
CA HIS A 215 6.62 1.22 12.93
C HIS A 215 6.98 -0.14 12.30
N LEU A 216 7.59 -1.05 13.06
CA LEU A 216 7.88 -2.41 12.58
C LEU A 216 6.61 -3.21 12.31
N VAL A 217 5.62 -3.09 13.19
CA VAL A 217 4.30 -3.74 13.00
C VAL A 217 3.59 -3.19 11.76
N ALA A 218 3.68 -1.89 11.51
CA ALA A 218 3.14 -1.27 10.30
C ALA A 218 3.82 -1.81 9.02
N ILE A 219 5.16 -1.83 8.98
CA ILE A 219 5.95 -2.39 7.86
C ILE A 219 5.58 -3.85 7.62
N HIS A 220 5.46 -4.64 8.68
CA HIS A 220 5.07 -6.04 8.60
C HIS A 220 3.66 -6.21 8.02
N ASN A 221 2.68 -5.47 8.52
CA ASN A 221 1.31 -5.56 8.02
C ASN A 221 1.21 -5.07 6.56
N ASN A 222 1.98 -4.05 6.18
CA ASN A 222 2.13 -3.65 4.78
C ASN A 222 2.65 -4.81 3.93
N PHE A 223 3.73 -5.49 4.37
CA PHE A 223 4.26 -6.67 3.70
C PHE A 223 3.21 -7.77 3.53
N VAL A 224 2.43 -8.08 4.56
CA VAL A 224 1.33 -9.06 4.48
C VAL A 224 0.34 -8.69 3.39
N GLY A 225 -0.03 -7.41 3.28
CA GLY A 225 -0.90 -6.88 2.23
C GLY A 225 -0.36 -7.15 0.82
N ARG A 226 0.91 -6.79 0.59
CA ARG A 226 1.59 -7.00 -0.69
C ARG A 226 1.70 -8.47 -1.05
N GLU A 227 2.02 -9.33 -0.08
CA GLU A 227 2.19 -10.77 -0.28
C GLU A 227 0.88 -11.46 -0.68
N VAL A 228 -0.27 -11.05 -0.15
CA VAL A 228 -1.57 -11.65 -0.53
C VAL A 228 -1.81 -11.52 -2.03
N ILE A 229 -1.37 -10.44 -2.66
CA ILE A 229 -1.52 -10.26 -4.12
C ILE A 229 -0.66 -11.27 -4.88
N VAL A 230 0.64 -11.35 -4.57
CA VAL A 230 1.59 -12.23 -5.26
C VAL A 230 1.22 -13.69 -5.08
N GLN A 231 0.82 -14.08 -3.88
CA GLN A 231 0.45 -15.46 -3.55
C GLN A 231 -0.83 -15.92 -4.28
N ASN A 232 -1.65 -14.98 -4.75
CA ASN A 232 -2.94 -15.27 -5.38
C ASN A 232 -3.01 -14.83 -6.85
N MET A 233 -1.87 -14.59 -7.50
CA MET A 233 -1.81 -14.37 -8.94
C MET A 233 -2.31 -15.59 -9.70
N ARG A 234 -3.00 -15.36 -10.83
CA ARG A 234 -3.60 -16.44 -11.64
C ARG A 234 -3.16 -16.35 -13.08
N LYS A 235 -3.04 -17.52 -13.70
CA LYS A 235 -2.82 -17.64 -15.14
C LYS A 235 -4.15 -17.57 -15.88
N HIS A 236 -4.29 -16.54 -16.70
CA HIS A 236 -5.40 -16.41 -17.64
C HIS A 236 -4.93 -16.84 -19.02
N CYS A 237 -5.77 -17.59 -19.73
CA CYS A 237 -5.45 -18.11 -21.05
C CYS A 237 -6.58 -17.80 -22.03
N ARG A 238 -6.22 -17.46 -23.27
CA ARG A 238 -7.13 -17.40 -24.41
C ARG A 238 -6.84 -18.55 -25.34
N CYS A 239 -7.88 -19.28 -25.72
CA CYS A 239 -7.78 -20.35 -26.69
C CYS A 239 -7.87 -19.84 -28.13
N HIS A 240 -7.12 -20.48 -28.99
CA HIS A 240 -7.06 -20.23 -30.42
C HIS A 240 -7.16 -21.58 -31.13
N GLY A 241 -8.12 -21.71 -32.05
CA GLY A 241 -8.36 -22.93 -32.80
C GLY A 241 -9.64 -22.85 -33.62
N VAL A 242 -9.74 -23.72 -34.63
CA VAL A 242 -10.91 -23.81 -35.51
C VAL A 242 -12.15 -24.15 -34.69
N SER A 243 -13.25 -23.46 -34.94
CA SER A 243 -14.54 -23.67 -34.25
C SER A 243 -14.48 -23.54 -32.72
N GLY A 244 -13.55 -22.74 -32.19
CA GLY A 244 -13.42 -22.52 -30.74
C GLY A 244 -12.63 -23.60 -30.00
N SER A 245 -11.87 -24.44 -30.71
CA SER A 245 -10.99 -25.41 -30.07
C SER A 245 -9.85 -24.72 -29.30
N CYS A 246 -9.38 -25.36 -28.21
CA CYS A 246 -8.22 -24.94 -27.43
C CYS A 246 -6.96 -25.74 -27.83
N GLU A 247 -6.73 -25.90 -29.13
CA GLU A 247 -5.53 -26.56 -29.65
C GLU A 247 -4.27 -25.73 -29.34
N PHE A 248 -4.34 -24.43 -29.59
CA PHE A 248 -3.35 -23.46 -29.16
C PHE A 248 -3.95 -22.56 -28.08
N ARG A 249 -3.14 -22.11 -27.13
CA ARG A 249 -3.56 -21.10 -26.17
C ARG A 249 -2.41 -20.21 -25.76
N THR A 250 -2.73 -18.93 -25.64
CA THR A 250 -1.82 -17.88 -25.18
C THR A 250 -2.22 -17.50 -23.77
N CYS A 251 -1.27 -17.45 -22.84
CA CYS A 251 -1.55 -17.13 -21.45
C CYS A 251 -0.72 -15.96 -20.93
N TRP A 252 -1.29 -15.23 -19.96
CA TRP A 252 -0.66 -14.17 -19.19
C TRP A 252 -1.03 -14.31 -17.71
N LEU A 253 -0.27 -13.67 -16.84
CA LEU A 253 -0.59 -13.62 -15.41
C LEU A 253 -1.37 -12.36 -15.06
N GLN A 254 -2.37 -12.50 -14.20
CA GLN A 254 -3.10 -11.36 -13.64
C GLN A 254 -3.19 -11.47 -12.12
N ILE A 255 -3.16 -10.31 -11.46
CA ILE A 255 -3.48 -10.20 -10.04
C ILE A 255 -4.98 -10.48 -9.80
N PRO A 256 -5.35 -10.99 -8.61
CA PRO A 256 -6.75 -11.21 -8.25
C PRO A 256 -7.53 -9.89 -8.21
N LYS A 257 -8.86 -9.98 -8.25
CA LYS A 257 -9.74 -8.83 -8.02
C LYS A 257 -9.49 -8.27 -6.62
N PHE A 258 -9.51 -6.94 -6.46
CA PHE A 258 -9.25 -6.32 -5.17
C PHE A 258 -10.22 -6.75 -4.05
N SER A 259 -11.49 -6.99 -4.38
CA SER A 259 -12.47 -7.54 -3.42
C SER A 259 -12.10 -8.93 -2.91
N GLU A 260 -11.45 -9.75 -3.73
CA GLU A 260 -10.93 -11.05 -3.31
C GLU A 260 -9.74 -10.88 -2.34
N VAL A 261 -8.84 -9.93 -2.64
CA VAL A 261 -7.73 -9.58 -1.75
C VAL A 261 -8.23 -9.10 -0.38
N ALA A 262 -9.22 -8.21 -0.38
CA ALA A 262 -9.84 -7.71 0.85
C ALA A 262 -10.49 -8.85 1.67
N HIS A 263 -11.17 -9.78 1.00
CA HIS A 263 -11.73 -10.96 1.64
C HIS A 263 -10.67 -11.88 2.24
N LEU A 264 -9.57 -12.17 1.51
CA LEU A 264 -8.45 -12.97 2.01
C LEU A 264 -7.79 -12.32 3.23
N LEU A 265 -7.59 -11.00 3.21
CA LEU A 265 -7.09 -10.25 4.36
C LEU A 265 -8.07 -10.27 5.53
N LYS A 266 -9.39 -10.21 5.27
CA LYS A 266 -10.41 -10.29 6.30
C LYS A 266 -10.41 -11.66 6.99
N GLN A 267 -10.16 -12.75 6.24
CA GLN A 267 -9.97 -14.08 6.81
C GLN A 267 -8.73 -14.14 7.71
N ARG A 268 -7.59 -13.55 7.30
CA ARG A 268 -6.39 -13.45 8.14
C ARG A 268 -6.63 -12.62 9.41
N TYR A 269 -7.35 -11.50 9.29
CA TYR A 269 -7.78 -10.71 10.45
C TYR A 269 -8.59 -11.53 11.46
N LYS A 270 -9.52 -12.38 11.00
CA LYS A 270 -10.36 -13.21 11.87
C LYS A 270 -9.61 -14.37 12.52
N HIS A 271 -8.69 -15.01 11.80
CA HIS A 271 -8.17 -16.33 12.19
C HIS A 271 -6.66 -16.42 12.40
N SER A 272 -5.89 -15.40 12.00
CA SER A 272 -4.42 -15.49 11.92
C SER A 272 -3.71 -14.23 12.44
N ALA A 273 -4.43 -13.33 13.11
CA ALA A 273 -3.84 -12.13 13.69
C ALA A 273 -3.27 -12.46 15.08
N VAL A 274 -1.98 -12.19 15.27
CA VAL A 274 -1.20 -12.54 16.47
C VAL A 274 -0.85 -11.29 17.25
N GLN A 275 -1.04 -11.34 18.56
CA GLN A 275 -0.60 -10.29 19.48
C GLN A 275 0.88 -10.47 19.78
N VAL A 276 1.66 -9.42 19.58
CA VAL A 276 3.10 -9.41 19.88
C VAL A 276 3.37 -8.63 21.16
N ALA A 277 4.15 -9.24 22.05
CA ALA A 277 4.76 -8.59 23.19
C ALA A 277 6.19 -8.18 22.82
N PHE A 278 6.61 -6.99 23.21
CA PHE A 278 7.94 -6.50 22.84
C PHE A 278 9.03 -7.14 23.69
N LEU A 279 9.93 -7.87 23.06
CA LEU A 279 11.22 -8.27 23.59
C LEU A 279 12.30 -7.66 22.67
N PHE A 280 13.16 -6.80 23.23
CA PHE A 280 14.15 -5.99 22.50
C PHE A 280 15.02 -6.80 21.51
N GLU A 281 15.30 -8.08 21.80
CA GLU A 281 16.11 -8.96 20.95
C GLU A 281 15.40 -9.35 19.62
N MET A 282 14.06 -9.42 19.60
CA MET A 282 13.31 -9.83 18.39
C MET A 282 13.29 -8.73 17.30
N ALA A 283 13.40 -7.46 17.68
CA ALA A 283 13.29 -6.33 16.74
C ALA A 283 14.42 -6.27 15.69
N ARG A 284 15.64 -6.72 16.03
CA ARG A 284 16.74 -6.82 15.05
C ARG A 284 16.50 -7.93 14.01
N GLN A 285 15.90 -9.04 14.42
CA GLN A 285 15.50 -10.11 13.50
C GLN A 285 14.36 -9.66 12.58
N CYS A 286 13.48 -8.78 13.06
CA CYS A 286 12.37 -8.24 12.29
C CYS A 286 12.80 -7.47 11.03
N LEU A 287 13.92 -6.73 11.10
CA LEU A 287 14.44 -5.96 9.97
C LEU A 287 15.23 -6.81 8.96
N HIS A 288 15.82 -7.93 9.41
CA HIS A 288 16.76 -8.72 8.61
C HIS A 288 16.19 -10.01 8.03
N THR A 289 15.01 -10.48 8.47
CA THR A 289 14.46 -11.76 8.01
C THR A 289 13.09 -11.62 7.36
N GLU A 290 13.04 -11.58 6.02
CA GLU A 290 11.78 -11.77 5.25
C GLU A 290 11.13 -13.16 5.53
N TYR A 291 11.83 -14.06 6.22
CA TYR A 291 11.42 -15.45 6.44
C TYR A 291 10.50 -15.68 7.66
N TYR A 292 10.61 -14.91 8.75
CA TYR A 292 9.81 -15.16 9.97
C TYR A 292 8.37 -14.63 9.90
N PHE A 293 8.09 -13.75 8.94
CA PHE A 293 6.84 -12.97 8.89
C PHE A 293 5.77 -13.50 7.94
N LYS A 294 6.05 -14.57 7.19
CA LYS A 294 5.36 -14.81 5.92
C LYS A 294 3.86 -15.15 6.01
N TYR A 295 3.32 -15.38 7.20
CA TYR A 295 1.99 -15.99 7.36
C TYR A 295 1.01 -15.30 8.31
N PHE A 296 1.42 -14.34 9.13
CA PHE A 296 0.56 -13.79 10.19
C PHE A 296 0.46 -12.27 10.09
N MET A 297 -0.70 -11.70 10.48
CA MET A 297 -0.79 -10.27 10.77
C MET A 297 -0.37 -10.04 12.22
N GLN A 298 0.39 -8.98 12.50
CA GLN A 298 0.86 -8.68 13.85
C GLN A 298 0.11 -7.48 14.44
N ILE A 299 -0.20 -7.57 15.73
CA ILE A 299 -0.96 -6.58 16.50
C ILE A 299 -0.17 -6.25 17.75
N PHE A 300 -0.05 -4.98 18.09
CA PHE A 300 0.69 -4.55 19.27
C PHE A 300 -0.19 -4.55 20.52
N SER A 301 0.37 -4.93 21.67
CA SER A 301 -0.30 -4.84 22.96
C SER A 301 0.35 -3.79 23.84
N THR A 302 -0.42 -2.80 24.27
CA THR A 302 -0.05 -1.94 25.40
C THR A 302 -0.45 -2.65 26.69
N PHE A 303 0.45 -3.46 27.26
CA PHE A 303 0.39 -3.81 28.68
C PHE A 303 1.51 -3.06 29.40
#